data_AF-A0ABD6IWJ0-F1
#
_entry.id   AF-A0ABD6IWJ0-F1
#
_cell.length_a   1.000
_cell.length_b   1.000
_cell.length_c   1.000
_cell.angle_alpha   90.00
_cell.angle_beta   90.00
_cell.angle_gamma   90.00
#
_symmetry.space_group_name_H-M   'P 1'
#
loop_
_entity.id
_entity.type
_entity.pdbx_description
1 polymer ?
#
loop_
_entity_poly.entity_id
_entity_poly.type
_entity_poly.pdbx_seq_one_letter_code
_entity_poly.pdbx_strand_id
1 'polypeptide(L)'
;MTRLIVAAGGGGDAVAAAMLDAALYGDDGRAVIFTYAWDRLLVDPLPGPRGAAHFTGLEPLTPAVWSVPATASPLAPAGSTLPRLAAELPHTFALIDPYHGAEGITRQLEELVRHLEPESIDLLDVGGDILARGDEPTLKSPLADALTLAACCQANAPVRLLVAGPGLDGELPAADLRDLLGPLVHTFTPRDVQTISSVLEWHPSEATGMLAATARGVRGTCEVRDAGLPVPLTDEGPTVHEADVDEALARNALARSILTTATLDEAEAYSRKVIGSSEIDYERAKSARLKDQPQATPDPEVILSQLTQFEAEARSRGVTHTTFRRIAEELGFGNNQRQALRQLLIDNRPEQYDVPLWRM
;
A
#
# COMPACT_ATOMS: atom_id res chain seq x y z
N MET A 1 -21.21 12.40 11.66
CA MET A 1 -19.81 12.67 12.03
C MET A 1 -18.95 12.11 10.92
N THR A 2 -18.00 12.87 10.38
CA THR A 2 -17.17 12.42 9.27
C THR A 2 -15.97 11.69 9.84
N ARG A 3 -15.75 10.44 9.40
CA ARG A 3 -14.62 9.62 9.86
C ARG A 3 -13.35 10.04 9.12
N LEU A 4 -12.21 9.94 9.80
CA LEU A 4 -10.89 10.16 9.22
C LEU A 4 -10.08 8.87 9.36
N ILE A 5 -9.75 8.27 8.22
CA ILE A 5 -8.84 7.12 8.15
C ILE A 5 -7.57 7.60 7.46
N VAL A 6 -6.43 7.42 8.12
CA VAL A 6 -5.11 7.71 7.55
C VAL A 6 -4.52 6.39 7.08
N ALA A 7 -4.33 6.26 5.76
CA ALA A 7 -3.63 5.13 5.18
C ALA A 7 -2.12 5.41 5.26
N ALA A 8 -1.40 4.58 6.03
CA ALA A 8 0.00 4.83 6.38
C ALA A 8 0.94 4.79 5.17
N GLY A 9 0.74 3.85 4.27
CA GLY A 9 1.44 3.73 3.02
C GLY A 9 0.76 4.41 1.82
N GLY A 10 1.10 3.93 0.61
CA GLY A 10 0.58 4.44 -0.66
C GLY A 10 -0.85 3.97 -0.99
N GLY A 11 -1.23 4.03 -2.28
CA GLY A 11 -2.58 3.70 -2.73
C GLY A 11 -3.08 2.28 -2.35
N GLY A 12 -2.20 1.35 -1.98
CA GLY A 12 -2.59 0.03 -1.48
C GLY A 12 -3.37 0.09 -0.16
N ASP A 13 -2.89 0.88 0.78
CA ASP A 13 -3.49 1.03 2.10
C ASP A 13 -4.79 1.80 2.01
N ALA A 14 -4.89 2.75 1.06
CA ALA A 14 -6.14 3.44 0.75
C ALA A 14 -7.26 2.48 0.33
N VAL A 15 -6.93 1.39 -0.40
CA VAL A 15 -7.91 0.34 -0.75
C VAL A 15 -8.31 -0.47 0.48
N ALA A 16 -7.36 -0.81 1.36
CA ALA A 16 -7.68 -1.50 2.60
C ALA A 16 -8.51 -0.62 3.55
N ALA A 17 -8.24 0.68 3.60
CA ALA A 17 -9.00 1.69 4.35
C ALA A 17 -10.45 1.76 3.89
N ALA A 18 -10.69 1.74 2.57
CA ALA A 18 -12.04 1.70 2.02
C ALA A 18 -12.79 0.40 2.41
N MET A 19 -12.09 -0.75 2.38
CA MET A 19 -12.66 -2.03 2.81
C MET A 19 -12.93 -2.05 4.32
N LEU A 20 -12.03 -1.50 5.13
CA LEU A 20 -12.17 -1.37 6.58
C LEU A 20 -13.36 -0.48 6.96
N ASP A 21 -13.49 0.68 6.31
CA ASP A 21 -14.61 1.62 6.57
C ASP A 21 -15.96 0.94 6.35
N ALA A 22 -16.10 0.22 5.23
CA ALA A 22 -17.33 -0.50 4.93
C ALA A 22 -17.58 -1.65 5.92
N ALA A 23 -16.54 -2.37 6.36
CA ALA A 23 -16.66 -3.50 7.27
C ALA A 23 -17.04 -3.07 8.70
N LEU A 24 -16.45 -1.99 9.20
CA LEU A 24 -16.64 -1.54 10.59
C LEU A 24 -17.81 -0.58 10.76
N TYR A 25 -18.06 0.27 9.78
CA TYR A 25 -18.96 1.42 9.93
C TYR A 25 -20.15 1.41 8.97
N GLY A 26 -20.16 0.51 7.98
CA GLY A 26 -21.23 0.40 7.00
C GLY A 26 -21.37 1.64 6.12
N ASP A 27 -22.59 1.92 5.64
CA ASP A 27 -22.87 2.99 4.68
C ASP A 27 -23.18 4.36 5.34
N ASP A 28 -23.28 4.42 6.67
CA ASP A 28 -23.72 5.60 7.40
C ASP A 28 -22.57 6.57 7.66
N GLY A 29 -22.53 7.67 6.90
CA GLY A 29 -21.39 8.57 6.85
C GLY A 29 -20.26 7.94 6.02
N ARG A 30 -19.41 8.77 5.41
CA ARG A 30 -18.29 8.27 4.60
C ARG A 30 -16.98 8.78 5.16
N ALA A 31 -15.98 7.93 5.19
CA ALA A 31 -14.66 8.35 5.62
C ALA A 31 -14.00 9.28 4.58
N VAL A 32 -13.25 10.24 5.10
CA VAL A 32 -12.14 10.85 4.37
C VAL A 32 -10.94 9.94 4.56
N ILE A 33 -10.39 9.41 3.46
CA ILE A 33 -9.18 8.61 3.44
C ILE A 33 -8.02 9.54 3.12
N PHE A 34 -7.18 9.81 4.11
CA PHE A 34 -5.97 10.62 3.97
C PHE A 34 -4.81 9.68 3.62
N THR A 35 -4.24 9.82 2.42
CA THR A 35 -3.29 8.86 1.85
C THR A 35 -2.27 9.54 0.93
N TYR A 36 -1.12 8.90 0.73
CA TYR A 36 -0.15 9.36 -0.26
C TYR A 36 -0.60 9.08 -1.69
N ALA A 37 -0.27 10.01 -2.61
CA ALA A 37 -0.05 9.67 -4.01
C ALA A 37 1.39 9.17 -4.18
N TRP A 38 1.68 8.01 -3.60
CA TRP A 38 2.97 7.34 -3.72
C TRP A 38 2.75 5.95 -4.30
N ASP A 39 2.56 5.96 -5.61
CA ASP A 39 2.29 4.75 -6.36
C ASP A 39 3.60 4.10 -6.80
N ARG A 40 3.57 2.78 -6.94
CA ARG A 40 4.75 2.01 -7.38
C ARG A 40 5.14 2.46 -8.79
N LEU A 41 6.42 2.25 -9.15
CA LEU A 41 6.96 2.57 -10.49
C LEU A 41 6.19 1.98 -11.68
N LEU A 42 5.32 1.01 -11.41
CA LEU A 42 4.35 0.43 -12.34
C LEU A 42 3.25 1.42 -12.77
N VAL A 43 2.80 2.29 -11.87
CA VAL A 43 1.74 3.28 -12.11
C VAL A 43 2.35 4.67 -12.29
N ASP A 44 3.32 5.03 -11.46
CA ASP A 44 4.00 6.31 -11.54
C ASP A 44 5.49 6.11 -11.85
N PRO A 45 5.99 6.41 -13.07
CA PRO A 45 7.36 6.11 -13.45
C PRO A 45 8.42 6.97 -12.72
N LEU A 46 7.98 7.98 -11.98
CA LEU A 46 8.84 8.89 -11.24
C LEU A 46 9.09 8.34 -9.81
N PRO A 47 10.32 8.40 -9.28
CA PRO A 47 10.60 8.06 -7.88
C PRO A 47 9.98 9.04 -6.88
N GLY A 48 9.60 8.54 -5.71
CA GLY A 48 9.06 9.29 -4.59
C GLY A 48 7.59 9.69 -4.74
N PRO A 49 7.01 10.32 -3.71
CA PRO A 49 5.59 10.68 -3.64
C PRO A 49 5.24 11.89 -4.51
N ARG A 50 3.93 12.11 -4.73
CA ARG A 50 3.38 13.29 -5.41
C ARG A 50 2.59 14.16 -4.43
N GLY A 51 2.94 15.44 -4.39
CA GLY A 51 2.16 16.50 -3.73
C GLY A 51 1.20 17.21 -4.70
N ALA A 52 0.48 18.20 -4.21
CA ALA A 52 -0.60 18.87 -4.96
C ALA A 52 -0.16 19.48 -6.30
N ALA A 53 1.09 19.96 -6.37
CA ALA A 53 1.68 20.54 -7.59
C ALA A 53 1.80 19.55 -8.77
N HIS A 54 1.65 18.24 -8.53
CA HIS A 54 1.74 17.20 -9.54
C HIS A 54 0.38 16.81 -10.14
N PHE A 55 -0.69 17.52 -9.81
CA PHE A 55 -2.03 17.22 -10.29
C PHE A 55 -2.69 18.45 -10.90
N THR A 56 -3.67 18.20 -11.77
CA THR A 56 -4.71 19.16 -12.15
C THR A 56 -6.06 18.67 -11.62
N GLY A 57 -6.99 19.59 -11.36
CA GLY A 57 -8.34 19.24 -10.94
C GLY A 57 -8.48 18.79 -9.49
N LEU A 58 -7.49 19.03 -8.63
CA LEU A 58 -7.66 18.87 -7.18
C LEU A 58 -8.63 19.90 -6.62
N GLU A 59 -9.37 19.52 -5.58
CA GLU A 59 -10.34 20.38 -4.90
C GLU A 59 -9.86 20.67 -3.47
N PRO A 60 -9.81 21.95 -3.04
CA PRO A 60 -9.32 22.29 -1.70
C PRO A 60 -10.29 21.75 -0.64
N LEU A 61 -9.77 21.02 0.34
CA LEU A 61 -10.52 20.54 1.49
C LEU A 61 -10.25 21.42 2.72
N THR A 62 -8.97 21.79 2.92
CA THR A 62 -8.50 22.76 3.91
C THR A 62 -7.41 23.65 3.26
N PRO A 63 -6.88 24.67 3.94
CA PRO A 63 -5.77 25.47 3.41
C PRO A 63 -4.53 24.67 2.97
N ALA A 64 -4.21 23.59 3.69
CA ALA A 64 -3.06 22.72 3.42
C ALA A 64 -3.42 21.38 2.76
N VAL A 65 -4.70 20.98 2.75
CA VAL A 65 -5.12 19.65 2.25
C VAL A 65 -6.03 19.77 1.04
N TRP A 66 -5.71 18.96 0.03
CA TRP A 66 -6.48 18.84 -1.20
C TRP A 66 -7.14 17.47 -1.27
N SER A 67 -8.37 17.43 -1.75
CA SER A 67 -9.04 16.20 -2.14
C SER A 67 -8.75 15.86 -3.61
N VAL A 68 -8.72 14.56 -3.91
CA VAL A 68 -8.45 14.00 -5.24
C VAL A 68 -9.78 13.45 -5.80
N PRO A 69 -10.57 14.24 -6.56
CA PRO A 69 -11.78 13.75 -7.20
C PRO A 69 -11.46 12.84 -8.40
N ALA A 70 -12.49 12.13 -8.89
CA ALA A 70 -12.42 11.31 -10.10
C ALA A 70 -11.96 12.08 -11.36
N THR A 71 -12.18 13.40 -11.39
CA THR A 71 -11.81 14.30 -12.48
C THR A 71 -10.38 14.83 -12.37
N ALA A 72 -9.69 14.57 -11.25
CA ALA A 72 -8.29 14.95 -11.12
C ALA A 72 -7.42 14.13 -12.05
N SER A 73 -6.31 14.72 -12.51
CA SER A 73 -5.33 14.02 -13.33
C SER A 73 -3.93 14.33 -12.85
N PRO A 74 -3.06 13.31 -12.66
CA PRO A 74 -1.64 13.56 -12.47
C PRO A 74 -1.08 14.24 -13.73
N LEU A 75 -0.08 15.10 -13.54
CA LEU A 75 0.64 15.79 -14.59
C LEU A 75 1.72 14.87 -15.15
N ALA A 76 1.63 14.55 -16.45
CA ALA A 76 2.61 13.70 -17.11
C ALA A 76 4.06 14.21 -16.90
N PRO A 77 5.04 13.33 -16.64
CA PRO A 77 4.94 11.87 -16.71
C PRO A 77 4.47 11.21 -15.41
N ALA A 78 4.05 11.96 -14.38
CA ALA A 78 3.55 11.38 -13.14
C ALA A 78 2.28 10.56 -13.39
N GLY A 79 2.13 9.49 -12.61
CA GLY A 79 0.92 8.68 -12.52
C GLY A 79 0.32 8.72 -11.12
N SER A 80 -0.93 8.27 -10.98
CA SER A 80 -1.49 7.94 -9.68
C SER A 80 -2.70 7.02 -9.80
N THR A 81 -2.90 6.14 -8.82
CA THR A 81 -4.11 5.33 -8.69
C THR A 81 -5.28 6.12 -8.08
N LEU A 82 -5.02 7.21 -7.35
CA LEU A 82 -6.02 7.93 -6.55
C LEU A 82 -7.23 8.44 -7.35
N PRO A 83 -7.08 9.07 -8.54
CA PRO A 83 -8.26 9.53 -9.29
C PRO A 83 -9.20 8.38 -9.70
N ARG A 84 -8.63 7.22 -10.05
CA ARG A 84 -9.44 6.05 -10.40
C ARG A 84 -10.07 5.42 -9.16
N LEU A 85 -9.38 5.41 -8.02
CA LEU A 85 -9.99 5.03 -6.74
C LEU A 85 -11.18 5.93 -6.40
N ALA A 86 -11.03 7.25 -6.54
CA ALA A 86 -12.11 8.21 -6.32
C ALA A 86 -13.30 8.07 -7.28
N ALA A 87 -13.09 7.46 -8.46
CA ALA A 87 -14.15 7.17 -9.42
C ALA A 87 -14.94 5.89 -9.08
N GLU A 88 -14.29 4.91 -8.44
CA GLU A 88 -14.87 3.59 -8.16
C GLU A 88 -15.33 3.41 -6.71
N LEU A 89 -14.74 4.15 -5.77
CA LEU A 89 -15.03 4.07 -4.34
C LEU A 89 -15.82 5.30 -3.87
N PRO A 90 -16.72 5.12 -2.89
CA PRO A 90 -17.59 6.20 -2.42
C PRO A 90 -16.87 7.25 -1.55
N HIS A 91 -15.62 7.00 -1.18
CA HIS A 91 -14.82 7.78 -0.23
C HIS A 91 -14.28 9.07 -0.82
N THR A 92 -14.06 10.06 0.06
CA THR A 92 -13.25 11.24 -0.29
C THR A 92 -11.78 10.90 -0.04
N PHE A 93 -10.96 10.96 -1.08
CA PHE A 93 -9.51 10.80 -0.94
C PHE A 93 -8.87 12.16 -0.71
N ALA A 94 -8.20 12.33 0.43
CA ALA A 94 -7.39 13.50 0.76
C ALA A 94 -5.91 13.18 0.55
N LEU A 95 -5.20 14.07 -0.12
CA LEU A 95 -3.80 13.87 -0.50
C LEU A 95 -2.85 14.28 0.63
N ILE A 96 -2.02 13.34 1.09
CA ILE A 96 -0.87 13.66 1.94
C ILE A 96 0.21 14.32 1.08
N ASP A 97 0.64 15.53 1.46
CA ASP A 97 1.83 16.17 0.91
C ASP A 97 3.03 16.01 1.88
N PRO A 98 4.00 15.12 1.58
CA PRO A 98 5.16 14.88 2.46
C PRO A 98 6.31 15.87 2.28
N TYR A 99 6.26 16.80 1.32
CA TYR A 99 7.44 17.64 0.99
C TYR A 99 7.86 18.56 2.14
N HIS A 100 6.97 18.79 3.10
CA HIS A 100 7.21 19.55 4.32
C HIS A 100 7.53 18.67 5.55
N GLY A 101 7.96 17.43 5.34
CA GLY A 101 8.38 16.50 6.40
C GLY A 101 7.25 16.11 7.34
N ALA A 102 7.60 15.54 8.49
CA ALA A 102 6.63 15.14 9.51
C ALA A 102 5.83 16.35 10.03
N GLU A 103 6.48 17.52 10.21
CA GLU A 103 5.79 18.75 10.65
C GLU A 103 4.70 19.21 9.67
N GLY A 104 4.97 19.05 8.37
CA GLY A 104 4.01 19.34 7.31
C GLY A 104 2.79 18.41 7.34
N ILE A 105 3.01 17.13 7.57
CA ILE A 105 1.94 16.13 7.66
C ILE A 105 1.12 16.35 8.94
N THR A 106 1.75 16.62 10.09
CA THR A 106 1.05 16.95 11.34
C THR A 106 0.10 18.14 11.16
N ARG A 107 0.55 19.20 10.49
CA ARG A 107 -0.30 20.38 10.21
C ARG A 107 -1.51 20.04 9.33
N GLN A 108 -1.31 19.20 8.31
CA GLN A 108 -2.40 18.71 7.45
C GLN A 108 -3.42 17.91 8.28
N LEU A 109 -2.95 17.02 9.16
CA LEU A 109 -3.81 16.27 10.08
C LEU A 109 -4.58 17.19 11.04
N GLU A 110 -3.92 18.18 11.64
CA GLU A 110 -4.58 19.15 12.54
C GLU A 110 -5.64 19.99 11.82
N GLU A 111 -5.43 20.33 10.56
CA GLU A 111 -6.44 20.99 9.73
C GLU A 111 -7.64 20.06 9.45
N LEU A 112 -7.39 18.79 9.13
CA LEU A 112 -8.45 17.80 8.91
C LEU A 112 -9.24 17.52 10.20
N VAL A 113 -8.57 17.36 11.34
CA VAL A 113 -9.23 17.16 12.64
C VAL A 113 -10.14 18.34 12.97
N ARG A 114 -9.69 19.58 12.76
CA ARG A 114 -10.53 20.77 12.97
C ARG A 114 -11.67 20.89 11.97
N HIS A 115 -11.47 20.44 10.74
CA HIS A 115 -12.46 20.53 9.67
C HIS A 115 -13.55 19.45 9.78
N LEU A 116 -13.17 18.23 10.13
CA LEU A 116 -14.04 17.05 10.13
C LEU A 116 -14.60 16.73 11.52
N GLU A 117 -13.95 17.22 12.59
CA GLU A 117 -14.24 16.92 13.99
C GLU A 117 -14.47 15.41 14.23
N PRO A 118 -13.51 14.53 13.85
CA PRO A 118 -13.66 13.10 14.04
C PRO A 118 -13.53 12.72 15.52
N GLU A 119 -14.13 11.59 15.93
CA GLU A 119 -14.01 11.08 17.30
C GLU A 119 -12.58 10.58 17.57
N SER A 120 -11.99 9.92 16.57
CA SER A 120 -10.62 9.45 16.53
C SER A 120 -10.10 9.43 15.09
N ILE A 121 -8.78 9.35 14.96
CA ILE A 121 -8.09 9.02 13.72
C ILE A 121 -7.87 7.51 13.70
N ASP A 122 -8.38 6.82 12.68
CA ASP A 122 -7.98 5.43 12.42
C ASP A 122 -6.72 5.46 11.53
N LEU A 123 -5.56 5.14 12.10
CA LEU A 123 -4.30 4.99 11.35
C LEU A 123 -4.16 3.54 10.92
N LEU A 124 -4.25 3.27 9.61
CA LEU A 124 -4.24 1.92 9.05
C LEU A 124 -2.96 1.65 8.27
N ASP A 125 -2.32 0.54 8.59
CA ASP A 125 -1.21 -0.07 7.85
C ASP A 125 -1.59 -1.50 7.40
N VAL A 126 -1.18 -1.90 6.21
CA VAL A 126 -1.35 -3.26 5.67
C VAL A 126 -0.02 -3.98 5.63
N GLY A 127 0.14 -4.94 6.54
CA GLY A 127 1.36 -5.74 6.66
C GLY A 127 2.02 -5.59 8.03
N GLY A 128 2.07 -4.39 8.59
CA GLY A 128 2.58 -4.16 9.94
C GLY A 128 4.00 -3.60 9.99
N ASP A 129 4.59 -3.19 8.87
CA ASP A 129 5.92 -2.54 8.85
C ASP A 129 5.94 -1.19 9.59
N ILE A 130 4.79 -0.58 9.86
CA ILE A 130 4.66 0.55 10.78
C ILE A 130 5.16 0.22 12.20
N LEU A 131 5.10 -1.07 12.60
CA LEU A 131 5.56 -1.59 13.90
C LEU A 131 7.05 -2.01 13.89
N ALA A 132 7.76 -1.83 12.77
CA ALA A 132 9.16 -2.18 12.64
C ALA A 132 10.06 -1.38 13.62
N ARG A 133 11.18 -1.98 14.05
CA ARG A 133 12.25 -1.25 14.75
C ARG A 133 13.05 -0.37 13.78
N GLY A 134 13.20 -0.82 12.54
CA GLY A 134 14.03 -0.19 11.51
C GLY A 134 15.34 -0.93 11.23
N ASP A 135 15.64 -2.01 11.96
CA ASP A 135 16.86 -2.83 11.79
C ASP A 135 16.57 -4.24 11.25
N GLU A 136 15.30 -4.51 10.94
CA GLU A 136 14.88 -5.78 10.37
C GLU A 136 15.48 -5.97 8.96
N PRO A 137 16.13 -7.11 8.68
CA PRO A 137 16.87 -7.31 7.43
C PRO A 137 15.96 -7.39 6.18
N THR A 138 14.67 -7.58 6.39
CA THR A 138 13.64 -7.74 5.36
C THR A 138 12.83 -6.46 5.13
N LEU A 139 13.06 -5.42 5.93
CA LEU A 139 12.41 -4.11 5.80
C LEU A 139 12.93 -3.38 4.55
N LYS A 140 12.01 -2.87 3.74
CA LYS A 140 12.25 -2.30 2.41
C LYS A 140 11.64 -0.91 2.22
N SER A 141 10.40 -0.68 2.65
CA SER A 141 9.65 0.56 2.37
C SER A 141 9.13 1.33 3.60
N PRO A 142 9.91 1.55 4.68
CA PRO A 142 9.36 2.06 5.94
C PRO A 142 9.14 3.58 6.03
N LEU A 143 9.49 4.36 4.99
CA LEU A 143 9.57 5.82 5.14
C LEU A 143 8.18 6.47 5.14
N ALA A 144 7.27 6.04 4.27
CA ALA A 144 5.87 6.48 4.29
C ALA A 144 5.21 6.22 5.66
N ASP A 145 5.30 4.98 6.14
CA ASP A 145 4.70 4.54 7.41
C ASP A 145 5.30 5.25 8.61
N ALA A 146 6.62 5.43 8.63
CA ALA A 146 7.30 6.19 9.67
C ALA A 146 6.88 7.67 9.68
N LEU A 147 6.72 8.31 8.52
CA LEU A 147 6.26 9.70 8.41
C LEU A 147 4.84 9.84 8.94
N THR A 148 3.95 8.95 8.53
CA THR A 148 2.57 8.95 8.98
C THR A 148 2.44 8.67 10.47
N LEU A 149 3.17 7.68 11.00
CA LEU A 149 3.21 7.38 12.43
C LEU A 149 3.70 8.60 13.21
N ALA A 150 4.83 9.20 12.80
CA ALA A 150 5.39 10.38 13.43
C ALA A 150 4.43 11.58 13.44
N ALA A 151 3.64 11.75 12.37
CA ALA A 151 2.65 12.82 12.28
C ALA A 151 1.41 12.54 13.14
N CYS A 152 0.89 11.31 13.12
CA CYS A 152 -0.29 10.93 13.90
C CYS A 152 -0.01 11.02 15.41
N CYS A 153 1.17 10.59 15.88
CA CYS A 153 1.54 10.73 17.30
C CYS A 153 1.71 12.18 17.76
N GLN A 154 1.90 13.13 16.83
CA GLN A 154 1.99 14.56 17.13
C GLN A 154 0.66 15.28 16.99
N ALA A 155 -0.32 14.69 16.30
CA ALA A 155 -1.63 15.27 16.13
C ALA A 155 -2.36 15.33 17.48
N ASN A 156 -2.99 16.46 17.78
CA ASN A 156 -3.77 16.64 19.00
C ASN A 156 -5.17 16.01 18.88
N ALA A 157 -5.23 14.69 18.64
CA ALA A 157 -6.45 13.91 18.51
C ALA A 157 -6.22 12.46 18.98
N PRO A 158 -7.27 11.74 19.44
CA PRO A 158 -7.15 10.31 19.70
C PRO A 158 -6.78 9.55 18.42
N VAL A 159 -5.81 8.65 18.49
CA VAL A 159 -5.38 7.80 17.38
C VAL A 159 -5.60 6.33 17.73
N ARG A 160 -6.25 5.60 16.83
CA ARG A 160 -6.37 4.14 16.86
C ARG A 160 -5.48 3.58 15.76
N LEU A 161 -4.36 2.95 16.14
CA LEU A 161 -3.46 2.29 15.20
C LEU A 161 -3.99 0.88 14.87
N LEU A 162 -4.19 0.62 13.59
CA LEU A 162 -4.76 -0.61 13.06
C LEU A 162 -3.77 -1.26 12.09
N VAL A 163 -3.48 -2.54 12.32
CA VAL A 163 -2.68 -3.36 11.43
C VAL A 163 -3.57 -4.41 10.78
N ALA A 164 -3.72 -4.32 9.47
CA ALA A 164 -4.45 -5.29 8.66
C ALA A 164 -3.49 -6.28 8.00
N GLY A 165 -3.83 -7.56 8.05
CA GLY A 165 -3.04 -8.64 7.45
C GLY A 165 -1.58 -8.66 7.89
N PRO A 166 -1.29 -8.97 9.17
CA PRO A 166 0.07 -9.04 9.69
C PRO A 166 0.99 -9.90 8.80
N GLY A 167 2.10 -9.31 8.37
CA GLY A 167 3.15 -9.86 7.53
C GLY A 167 2.83 -10.01 6.03
N LEU A 168 1.68 -9.52 5.56
CA LEU A 168 1.32 -9.62 4.14
C LEU A 168 2.08 -8.65 3.22
N ASP A 169 2.78 -7.65 3.74
CA ASP A 169 3.70 -6.81 2.97
C ASP A 169 4.97 -7.57 2.53
N GLY A 170 5.29 -8.68 3.22
CA GLY A 170 6.50 -9.46 3.06
C GLY A 170 7.76 -8.80 3.66
N GLU A 171 7.58 -7.76 4.48
CA GLU A 171 8.67 -7.01 5.14
C GLU A 171 8.92 -7.52 6.56
N LEU A 172 7.87 -7.94 7.27
CA LEU A 172 7.97 -8.53 8.61
C LEU A 172 7.23 -9.88 8.67
N PRO A 173 7.82 -10.93 9.26
CA PRO A 173 7.08 -12.15 9.53
C PRO A 173 5.92 -11.90 10.51
N ALA A 174 4.73 -12.44 10.22
CA ALA A 174 3.56 -12.32 11.11
C ALA A 174 3.87 -12.75 12.56
N ALA A 175 4.72 -13.78 12.73
CA ALA A 175 5.15 -14.26 14.04
C ALA A 175 5.90 -13.20 14.87
N ASP A 176 6.67 -12.33 14.22
CA ASP A 176 7.44 -11.27 14.88
C ASP A 176 6.55 -10.09 15.29
N LEU A 177 5.36 -9.97 14.68
CA LEU A 177 4.36 -8.95 14.99
C LEU A 177 3.44 -9.34 16.15
N ARG A 178 3.21 -10.64 16.41
CA ARG A 178 2.17 -11.11 17.35
C ARG A 178 2.20 -10.46 18.73
N ASP A 179 3.39 -10.26 19.29
CA ASP A 179 3.55 -9.67 20.62
C ASP A 179 3.29 -8.15 20.63
N LEU A 180 3.27 -7.51 19.46
CA LEU A 180 2.99 -6.09 19.26
C LEU A 180 1.51 -5.84 18.88
N LEU A 181 0.79 -6.89 18.47
CA LEU A 181 -0.61 -6.81 18.13
C LEU A 181 -1.46 -6.89 19.40
N GLY A 182 -2.33 -5.91 19.56
CA GLY A 182 -3.37 -5.87 20.57
C GLY A 182 -4.65 -6.63 20.14
N PRO A 183 -5.81 -6.18 20.64
CA PRO A 183 -7.08 -6.85 20.39
C PRO A 183 -7.40 -7.04 18.90
N LEU A 184 -8.00 -8.18 18.58
CA LEU A 184 -8.62 -8.41 17.27
C LEU A 184 -9.83 -7.47 17.13
N VAL A 185 -9.79 -6.60 16.11
CA VAL A 185 -10.86 -5.65 15.78
C VAL A 185 -11.84 -6.27 14.79
N HIS A 186 -11.31 -6.93 13.76
CA HIS A 186 -12.13 -7.56 12.71
C HIS A 186 -11.41 -8.73 12.04
N THR A 187 -12.17 -9.62 11.43
CA THR A 187 -11.65 -10.61 10.48
C THR A 187 -12.41 -10.44 9.17
N PHE A 188 -11.70 -9.98 8.15
CA PHE A 188 -12.28 -9.76 6.83
C PHE A 188 -12.84 -11.06 6.26
N THR A 189 -14.00 -10.92 5.64
CA THR A 189 -14.76 -12.00 5.01
C THR A 189 -14.88 -11.75 3.51
N PRO A 190 -15.35 -12.72 2.71
CA PRO A 190 -15.61 -12.49 1.29
C PRO A 190 -16.61 -11.34 1.04
N ARG A 191 -17.51 -11.08 2.00
CA ARG A 191 -18.47 -9.97 1.93
C ARG A 191 -17.78 -8.61 2.00
N ASP A 192 -16.78 -8.47 2.85
CA ASP A 192 -16.04 -7.20 2.99
C ASP A 192 -15.25 -6.91 1.72
N VAL A 193 -14.62 -7.95 1.15
CA VAL A 193 -13.88 -7.86 -0.12
C VAL A 193 -14.77 -7.48 -1.30
N GLN A 194 -16.08 -7.76 -1.24
CA GLN A 194 -17.02 -7.39 -2.29
C GLN A 194 -17.05 -5.87 -2.53
N THR A 195 -16.78 -5.06 -1.50
CA THR A 195 -16.81 -3.59 -1.55
C THR A 195 -15.71 -3.00 -2.42
N ILE A 196 -14.58 -3.71 -2.55
CA ILE A 196 -13.41 -3.30 -3.32
C ILE A 196 -13.14 -4.20 -4.54
N SER A 197 -14.10 -5.06 -4.91
CA SER A 197 -13.87 -6.09 -5.93
C SER A 197 -13.52 -5.53 -7.31
N SER A 198 -14.12 -4.41 -7.73
CA SER A 198 -13.72 -3.76 -8.99
C SER A 198 -12.30 -3.21 -8.94
N VAL A 199 -11.88 -2.70 -7.77
CA VAL A 199 -10.55 -2.14 -7.55
C VAL A 199 -9.48 -3.23 -7.63
N LEU A 200 -9.75 -4.43 -7.10
CA LEU A 200 -8.82 -5.57 -7.16
C LEU A 200 -8.51 -6.05 -8.59
N GLU A 201 -9.34 -5.71 -9.58
CA GLU A 201 -9.12 -6.07 -10.98
C GLU A 201 -7.97 -5.30 -11.64
N TRP A 202 -7.63 -4.12 -11.09
CA TRP A 202 -6.66 -3.22 -11.72
C TRP A 202 -5.66 -2.61 -10.75
N HIS A 203 -5.95 -2.51 -9.46
CA HIS A 203 -5.03 -1.90 -8.50
C HIS A 203 -3.77 -2.77 -8.33
N PRO A 204 -2.56 -2.20 -8.26
CA PRO A 204 -1.32 -2.98 -8.23
C PRO A 204 -0.88 -3.44 -6.83
N SER A 205 -1.67 -3.17 -5.78
CA SER A 205 -1.30 -3.52 -4.41
C SER A 205 -1.21 -5.04 -4.22
N GLU A 206 -0.04 -5.50 -3.77
CA GLU A 206 0.21 -6.91 -3.47
C GLU A 206 -0.28 -7.27 -2.07
N ALA A 207 0.04 -6.45 -1.05
CA ALA A 207 -0.35 -6.69 0.34
C ALA A 207 -1.89 -6.69 0.50
N THR A 208 -2.57 -5.65 0.01
CA THR A 208 -4.04 -5.58 -0.01
C THR A 208 -4.66 -6.69 -0.88
N GLY A 209 -3.97 -7.08 -1.96
CA GLY A 209 -4.41 -8.19 -2.80
C GLY A 209 -4.40 -9.53 -2.05
N MET A 210 -3.35 -9.80 -1.26
CA MET A 210 -3.25 -10.98 -0.41
C MET A 210 -4.20 -10.91 0.79
N LEU A 211 -4.44 -9.72 1.35
CA LEU A 211 -5.45 -9.49 2.39
C LEU A 211 -6.84 -9.91 1.89
N ALA A 212 -7.21 -9.45 0.69
CA ALA A 212 -8.46 -9.83 0.03
C ALA A 212 -8.52 -11.33 -0.32
N ALA A 213 -7.42 -11.91 -0.79
CA ALA A 213 -7.35 -13.34 -1.10
C ALA A 213 -7.56 -14.21 0.15
N THR A 214 -6.89 -13.89 1.25
CA THR A 214 -7.00 -14.63 2.51
C THR A 214 -8.39 -14.45 3.14
N ALA A 215 -9.01 -13.28 3.00
CA ALA A 215 -10.41 -13.05 3.39
C ALA A 215 -11.40 -13.88 2.55
N ARG A 216 -11.04 -14.23 1.31
CA ARG A 216 -11.77 -15.18 0.45
C ARG A 216 -11.44 -16.65 0.73
N GLY A 217 -10.57 -16.93 1.70
CA GLY A 217 -10.20 -18.29 2.09
C GLY A 217 -8.97 -18.85 1.37
N VAL A 218 -8.25 -18.05 0.57
CA VAL A 218 -6.99 -18.49 -0.06
C VAL A 218 -5.94 -18.74 1.01
N ARG A 219 -5.24 -19.87 0.91
CA ARG A 219 -4.16 -20.29 1.82
C ARG A 219 -2.98 -20.86 1.04
N GLY A 220 -1.81 -20.83 1.66
CA GLY A 220 -0.57 -21.35 1.07
C GLY A 220 0.58 -20.37 1.23
N THR A 221 1.36 -20.20 0.18
CA THR A 221 2.52 -19.32 0.13
C THR A 221 2.53 -18.53 -1.17
N CYS A 222 2.69 -17.21 -1.09
CA CYS A 222 2.69 -16.28 -2.21
C CYS A 222 4.09 -15.71 -2.48
N GLU A 223 4.54 -15.76 -3.73
CA GLU A 223 5.72 -15.00 -4.16
C GLU A 223 5.28 -13.61 -4.67
N VAL A 224 5.89 -12.57 -4.11
CA VAL A 224 5.66 -11.15 -4.44
C VAL A 224 6.86 -10.56 -5.16
N ARG A 225 6.79 -9.27 -5.54
CA ARG A 225 7.85 -8.53 -6.25
C ARG A 225 9.28 -8.75 -5.76
N ASP A 226 10.23 -8.55 -6.68
CA ASP A 226 11.68 -8.58 -6.45
C ASP A 226 12.22 -9.87 -5.80
N ALA A 227 11.49 -10.99 -5.92
CA ALA A 227 11.84 -12.30 -5.35
C ALA A 227 12.15 -12.25 -3.85
N GLY A 228 11.39 -11.44 -3.08
CA GLY A 228 11.48 -11.36 -1.62
C GLY A 228 11.21 -12.69 -0.90
N LEU A 229 11.12 -12.66 0.43
CA LEU A 229 10.71 -13.85 1.17
C LEU A 229 9.27 -14.23 0.78
N PRO A 230 8.99 -15.52 0.51
CA PRO A 230 7.63 -15.97 0.24
C PRO A 230 6.71 -15.66 1.42
N VAL A 231 5.56 -15.06 1.14
CA VAL A 231 4.57 -14.61 2.13
C VAL A 231 3.62 -15.75 2.46
N PRO A 232 3.53 -16.21 3.73
CA PRO A 232 2.54 -17.19 4.13
C PRO A 232 1.12 -16.61 4.08
N LEU A 233 0.22 -17.28 3.36
CA LEU A 233 -1.21 -16.98 3.34
C LEU A 233 -1.91 -17.89 4.36
N THR A 234 -2.15 -17.36 5.57
CA THR A 234 -2.66 -18.12 6.72
C THR A 234 -4.03 -17.60 7.18
N ASP A 235 -4.56 -18.18 8.27
CA ASP A 235 -5.77 -17.69 8.93
C ASP A 235 -5.56 -16.36 9.68
N GLU A 236 -4.31 -15.93 9.88
CA GLU A 236 -4.00 -14.58 10.40
C GLU A 236 -4.11 -13.51 9.28
N GLY A 237 -3.97 -13.91 8.01
CA GLY A 237 -3.97 -13.02 6.85
C GLY A 237 -5.17 -12.05 6.74
N PRO A 238 -6.42 -12.45 7.02
CA PRO A 238 -7.57 -11.55 6.91
C PRO A 238 -7.86 -10.74 8.19
N THR A 239 -7.00 -10.80 9.20
CA THR A 239 -7.27 -10.15 10.50
C THR A 239 -6.89 -8.68 10.51
N VAL A 240 -7.59 -7.90 11.33
CA VAL A 240 -7.25 -6.53 11.70
C VAL A 240 -7.12 -6.45 13.20
N HIS A 241 -5.97 -5.96 13.66
CA HIS A 241 -5.65 -5.80 15.06
C HIS A 241 -5.43 -4.34 15.39
N GLU A 242 -5.83 -3.93 16.59
CA GLU A 242 -5.35 -2.68 17.16
C GLU A 242 -3.92 -2.87 17.68
N ALA A 243 -3.09 -1.85 17.61
CA ALA A 243 -1.77 -1.83 18.23
C ALA A 243 -1.61 -0.57 19.07
N ASP A 244 -0.75 -0.61 20.09
CA ASP A 244 -0.47 0.54 20.91
C ASP A 244 0.40 1.55 20.13
N VAL A 245 -0.14 2.74 19.92
CA VAL A 245 0.52 3.78 19.11
C VAL A 245 1.78 4.35 19.77
N ASP A 246 1.81 4.39 21.11
CA ASP A 246 2.96 4.87 21.87
C ASP A 246 4.09 3.83 21.87
N GLU A 247 3.76 2.54 22.00
CA GLU A 247 4.72 1.45 21.86
C GLU A 247 5.26 1.34 20.44
N ALA A 248 4.40 1.50 19.42
CA ALA A 248 4.80 1.55 18.01
C ALA A 248 5.81 2.67 17.77
N LEU A 249 5.53 3.90 18.21
CA LEU A 249 6.46 5.02 18.11
C LEU A 249 7.74 4.76 18.91
N ALA A 250 7.64 4.29 20.15
CA ALA A 250 8.81 4.03 21.01
C ALA A 250 9.79 3.03 20.39
N ARG A 251 9.25 2.03 19.68
CA ARG A 251 10.00 0.98 18.98
C ARG A 251 10.58 1.46 17.66
N ASN A 252 9.82 2.21 16.86
CA ASN A 252 10.20 2.61 15.50
C ASN A 252 11.31 3.67 15.52
N ALA A 253 12.55 3.25 15.23
CA ALA A 253 13.72 4.13 15.29
C ALA A 253 13.69 5.23 14.23
N LEU A 254 13.12 4.95 13.05
CA LEU A 254 12.99 5.92 11.98
C LEU A 254 11.95 6.98 12.35
N ALA A 255 10.73 6.57 12.73
CA ALA A 255 9.65 7.48 13.09
C ALA A 255 10.08 8.47 14.19
N ARG A 256 10.75 7.99 15.25
CA ARG A 256 11.30 8.86 16.30
C ARG A 256 12.34 9.84 15.80
N SER A 257 13.17 9.42 14.85
CA SER A 257 14.25 10.24 14.30
C SER A 257 13.72 11.35 13.39
N ILE A 258 12.52 11.21 12.83
CA ILE A 258 11.96 12.14 11.85
C ILE A 258 10.84 13.04 12.38
N LEU A 259 10.47 12.93 13.67
CA LEU A 259 9.39 13.70 14.30
C LEU A 259 9.43 15.21 13.98
N THR A 260 10.63 15.79 13.96
CA THR A 260 10.84 17.24 13.75
C THR A 260 11.43 17.57 12.38
N THR A 261 11.20 16.70 11.38
CA THR A 261 11.66 16.98 10.01
C THR A 261 10.73 17.97 9.34
N ALA A 262 11.33 18.97 8.68
CA ALA A 262 10.61 20.03 7.98
C ALA A 262 10.60 19.84 6.45
N THR A 263 11.30 18.81 5.96
CA THR A 263 11.31 18.43 4.54
C THR A 263 11.37 16.92 4.35
N LEU A 264 10.89 16.44 3.20
CA LEU A 264 11.05 15.04 2.81
C LEU A 264 12.53 14.64 2.67
N ASP A 265 13.39 15.53 2.16
CA ASP A 265 14.82 15.27 2.00
C ASP A 265 15.51 15.02 3.35
N GLU A 266 15.13 15.75 4.39
CA GLU A 266 15.60 15.51 5.76
C GLU A 266 15.14 14.15 6.28
N ALA A 267 13.87 13.78 6.06
CA ALA A 267 13.36 12.47 6.45
C ALA A 267 14.07 11.33 5.71
N GLU A 268 14.33 11.48 4.41
CA GLU A 268 15.15 10.55 3.63
C GLU A 268 16.57 10.42 4.19
N ALA A 269 17.19 11.53 4.61
CA ALA A 269 18.53 11.52 5.20
C ALA A 269 18.57 10.73 6.51
N TYR A 270 17.52 10.83 7.34
CA TYR A 270 17.38 10.00 8.53
C TYR A 270 17.14 8.53 8.20
N SER A 271 16.32 8.22 7.18
CA SER A 271 16.14 6.85 6.69
C SER A 271 17.48 6.21 6.35
N ARG A 272 18.33 6.91 5.58
CA ARG A 272 19.68 6.43 5.26
C ARG A 272 20.56 6.23 6.49
N LYS A 273 20.43 7.10 7.49
CA LYS A 273 21.23 7.04 8.72
C LYS A 273 20.81 5.90 9.64
N VAL A 274 19.50 5.65 9.77
CA VAL A 274 18.94 4.67 10.70
C VAL A 274 18.92 3.26 10.08
N ILE A 275 18.48 3.17 8.82
CA ILE A 275 18.19 1.90 8.13
C ILE A 275 19.29 1.54 7.11
N GLY A 276 20.09 2.52 6.68
CA GLY A 276 21.15 2.33 5.67
C GLY A 276 20.70 2.66 4.24
N SER A 277 19.42 2.86 4.01
CA SER A 277 18.84 3.25 2.71
C SER A 277 17.55 4.05 2.86
N SER A 278 17.06 4.62 1.75
CA SER A 278 15.71 5.15 1.61
C SER A 278 14.97 4.36 0.52
N GLU A 279 13.67 4.15 0.68
CA GLU A 279 12.85 3.54 -0.37
C GLU A 279 12.86 4.36 -1.68
N ILE A 280 13.04 5.68 -1.58
CA ILE A 280 13.18 6.56 -2.75
C ILE A 280 14.53 6.30 -3.45
N ASP A 281 15.60 5.90 -2.75
CA ASP A 281 16.85 5.49 -3.39
C ASP A 281 16.67 4.22 -4.21
N TYR A 282 15.94 3.25 -3.66
CA TYR A 282 15.57 2.03 -4.37
C TYR A 282 14.74 2.36 -5.63
N GLU A 283 13.76 3.26 -5.52
CA GLU A 283 12.95 3.70 -6.66
C GLU A 283 13.78 4.44 -7.72
N ARG A 284 14.69 5.33 -7.31
CA ARG A 284 15.65 6.00 -8.23
C ARG A 284 16.48 4.97 -8.99
N ALA A 285 17.03 3.97 -8.29
CA ALA A 285 17.82 2.91 -8.90
C ALA A 285 16.99 2.00 -9.83
N LYS A 286 15.76 1.63 -9.44
CA LYS A 286 14.85 0.82 -10.26
C LYS A 286 14.38 1.59 -11.50
N SER A 287 13.98 2.86 -11.36
CA SER A 287 13.60 3.73 -12.47
C SER A 287 14.74 3.88 -13.49
N ALA A 288 15.99 4.06 -13.04
CA ALA A 288 17.16 4.09 -13.92
C ALA A 288 17.33 2.79 -14.72
N ARG A 289 17.23 1.62 -14.08
CA ARG A 289 17.33 0.30 -14.74
C ARG A 289 16.22 0.05 -15.76
N LEU A 290 14.98 0.49 -15.45
CA LEU A 290 13.83 0.29 -16.33
C LEU A 290 13.91 1.11 -17.62
N LYS A 291 14.57 2.28 -17.61
CA LYS A 291 14.77 3.10 -18.82
C LYS A 291 15.59 2.39 -19.89
N ASP A 292 16.46 1.46 -19.48
CA ASP A 292 17.38 0.75 -20.36
C ASP A 292 16.81 -0.60 -20.85
N GLN A 293 15.64 -1.02 -20.37
CA GLN A 293 15.04 -2.31 -20.76
C GLN A 293 14.21 -2.20 -22.05
N PRO A 294 14.45 -3.07 -23.05
CA PRO A 294 13.59 -3.15 -24.22
C PRO A 294 12.17 -3.57 -23.82
N GLN A 295 11.16 -2.84 -24.28
CA GLN A 295 9.78 -3.33 -24.20
C GLN A 295 9.61 -4.49 -25.18
N ALA A 296 9.54 -5.70 -24.66
CA ALA A 296 9.19 -6.85 -25.47
C ALA A 296 7.68 -6.82 -25.78
N THR A 297 7.31 -7.20 -27.00
CA THR A 297 5.95 -7.64 -27.31
C THR A 297 6.06 -9.13 -27.64
N PRO A 298 6.13 -10.02 -26.64
CA PRO A 298 6.31 -11.44 -26.91
C PRO A 298 5.01 -12.01 -27.49
N ASP A 299 5.18 -13.01 -28.36
CA ASP A 299 4.11 -13.87 -28.86
C ASP A 299 3.39 -14.56 -27.68
N PRO A 300 2.04 -14.59 -27.62
CA PRO A 300 1.28 -15.32 -26.61
C PRO A 300 1.81 -16.73 -26.29
N GLU A 301 2.24 -17.50 -27.30
CA GLU A 301 2.79 -18.85 -27.06
C GLU A 301 4.09 -18.81 -26.23
N VAL A 302 4.94 -17.82 -26.49
CA VAL A 302 6.19 -17.60 -25.74
C VAL A 302 5.88 -17.20 -24.30
N ILE A 303 4.90 -16.32 -24.09
CA ILE A 303 4.46 -15.89 -22.75
C ILE A 303 4.00 -17.09 -21.93
N LEU A 304 3.13 -17.93 -22.49
CA LEU A 304 2.60 -19.10 -21.78
C LEU A 304 3.70 -20.14 -21.50
N SER A 305 4.68 -20.30 -22.41
CA SER A 305 5.84 -21.16 -22.18
C SER A 305 6.71 -20.64 -21.03
N GLN A 306 7.02 -19.35 -21.01
CA GLN A 306 7.81 -18.74 -19.94
C GLN A 306 7.08 -18.77 -18.59
N LEU A 307 5.76 -18.52 -18.59
CA LEU A 307 4.93 -18.67 -17.40
C LEU A 307 5.01 -20.10 -16.85
N THR A 308 4.92 -21.11 -17.72
CA THR A 308 5.00 -22.52 -17.30
C THR A 308 6.34 -22.84 -16.63
N GLN A 309 7.45 -22.31 -17.17
CA GLN A 309 8.76 -22.45 -16.56
C GLN A 309 8.83 -21.78 -15.19
N PHE A 310 8.41 -20.51 -15.11
CA PHE A 310 8.37 -19.76 -13.85
C PHE A 310 7.53 -20.49 -12.79
N GLU A 311 6.34 -20.97 -13.13
CA GLU A 311 5.49 -21.71 -12.21
C GLU A 311 6.15 -23.01 -11.73
N ALA A 312 6.84 -23.75 -12.60
CA ALA A 312 7.55 -24.96 -12.22
C ALA A 312 8.69 -24.66 -11.22
N GLU A 313 9.46 -23.60 -11.48
CA GLU A 313 10.51 -23.14 -10.59
C GLU A 313 9.96 -22.67 -9.24
N ALA A 314 8.86 -21.91 -9.24
CA ALA A 314 8.23 -21.43 -8.01
C ALA A 314 7.62 -22.57 -7.18
N ARG A 315 6.93 -23.53 -7.81
CA ARG A 315 6.44 -24.74 -7.13
C ARG A 315 7.58 -25.56 -6.52
N SER A 316 8.75 -25.61 -7.16
CA SER A 316 9.93 -26.30 -6.60
C SER A 316 10.45 -25.68 -5.29
N ARG A 317 10.15 -24.39 -5.06
CA ARG A 317 10.43 -23.65 -3.81
C ARG A 317 9.28 -23.72 -2.80
N GLY A 318 8.22 -24.48 -3.08
CA GLY A 318 7.03 -24.58 -2.23
C GLY A 318 6.04 -23.42 -2.38
N VAL A 319 6.20 -22.57 -3.39
CA VAL A 319 5.27 -21.47 -3.65
C VAL A 319 4.01 -22.01 -4.33
N THR A 320 2.86 -21.53 -3.87
CA THR A 320 1.53 -21.95 -4.36
C THR A 320 0.80 -20.85 -5.14
N HIS A 321 1.14 -19.58 -4.86
CA HIS A 321 0.49 -18.42 -5.44
C HIS A 321 1.53 -17.37 -5.83
N THR A 322 1.18 -16.48 -6.74
CA THR A 322 1.99 -15.32 -7.10
C THR A 322 1.08 -14.14 -7.43
N THR A 323 1.64 -12.93 -7.43
CA THR A 323 0.92 -11.74 -7.88
C THR A 323 1.10 -11.54 -9.39
N PHE A 324 0.13 -10.91 -10.06
CA PHE A 324 0.28 -10.52 -11.48
C PHE A 324 1.44 -9.54 -11.69
N ARG A 325 1.78 -8.75 -10.67
CA ARG A 325 2.96 -7.89 -10.70
C ARG A 325 4.24 -8.72 -10.76
N ARG A 326 4.37 -9.74 -9.91
CA ARG A 326 5.55 -10.62 -9.92
C ARG A 326 5.69 -11.37 -11.25
N ILE A 327 4.58 -11.83 -11.83
CA ILE A 327 4.58 -12.43 -13.18
C ILE A 327 5.07 -11.40 -14.21
N ALA A 328 4.55 -10.17 -14.19
CA ALA A 328 4.98 -9.14 -15.13
C ALA A 328 6.48 -8.81 -14.99
N GLU A 329 6.99 -8.72 -13.76
CA GLU A 329 8.42 -8.50 -13.49
C GLU A 329 9.29 -9.66 -14.01
N GLU A 330 8.88 -10.91 -13.78
CA GLU A 330 9.61 -12.09 -14.26
C GLU A 330 9.65 -12.17 -15.79
N LEU A 331 8.51 -11.90 -16.42
CA LEU A 331 8.37 -12.00 -17.87
C LEU A 331 8.86 -10.75 -18.61
N GLY A 332 9.41 -9.76 -17.90
CA GLY A 332 9.94 -8.53 -18.49
C GLY A 332 8.87 -7.61 -19.10
N PHE A 333 7.62 -7.71 -18.65
CA PHE A 333 6.53 -6.87 -19.14
C PHE A 333 6.52 -5.53 -18.44
N GLY A 334 6.44 -4.48 -19.26
CA GLY A 334 6.34 -3.11 -18.79
C GLY A 334 4.92 -2.72 -18.35
N ASN A 335 4.85 -1.54 -17.74
CA ASN A 335 3.67 -0.97 -17.10
C ASN A 335 2.39 -0.99 -17.94
N ASN A 336 2.50 -0.60 -19.22
CA ASN A 336 1.35 -0.47 -20.12
C ASN A 336 0.79 -1.83 -20.59
N GLN A 337 1.51 -2.93 -20.34
CA GLN A 337 1.16 -4.26 -20.83
C GLN A 337 0.56 -5.16 -19.74
N ARG A 338 0.62 -4.77 -18.46
CA ARG A 338 0.15 -5.63 -17.36
C ARG A 338 -1.32 -6.01 -17.48
N GLN A 339 -2.20 -5.08 -17.86
CA GLN A 339 -3.62 -5.39 -18.01
C GLN A 339 -3.85 -6.37 -19.16
N ALA A 340 -3.12 -6.22 -20.27
CA ALA A 340 -3.17 -7.15 -21.39
C ALA A 340 -2.60 -8.53 -21.02
N LEU A 341 -1.48 -8.58 -20.27
CA LEU A 341 -0.92 -9.80 -19.73
C LEU A 341 -1.92 -10.50 -18.81
N ARG A 342 -2.47 -9.78 -17.83
CA ARG A 342 -3.49 -10.32 -16.91
C ARG A 342 -4.66 -10.92 -17.68
N GLN A 343 -5.21 -10.20 -18.65
CA GLN A 343 -6.32 -10.68 -19.46
C GLN A 343 -5.93 -11.93 -20.25
N LEU A 344 -4.77 -11.92 -20.91
CA LEU A 344 -4.24 -13.07 -21.63
C LEU A 344 -4.14 -14.31 -20.75
N LEU A 345 -3.62 -14.17 -19.52
CA LEU A 345 -3.46 -15.28 -18.60
C LEU A 345 -4.82 -15.84 -18.17
N ILE A 346 -5.75 -14.96 -17.76
CA ILE A 346 -7.10 -15.37 -17.33
C ILE A 346 -7.88 -16.04 -18.47
N ASP A 347 -7.76 -15.53 -19.71
CA ASP A 347 -8.46 -16.10 -20.87
C ASP A 347 -7.94 -17.52 -21.22
N ASN A 348 -6.66 -17.79 -20.97
CA ASN A 348 -6.04 -19.08 -21.32
C ASN A 348 -6.07 -20.10 -20.18
N ARG A 349 -6.02 -19.66 -18.91
CA ARG A 349 -6.02 -20.54 -17.72
C ARG A 349 -6.90 -19.97 -16.61
N PRO A 350 -8.22 -19.84 -16.83
CA PRO A 350 -9.13 -19.23 -15.85
C PRO A 350 -9.17 -19.97 -14.51
N GLU A 351 -8.89 -21.27 -14.50
CA GLU A 351 -8.83 -22.10 -13.30
C GLU A 351 -7.63 -21.79 -12.39
N GLN A 352 -6.64 -21.04 -12.87
CA GLN A 352 -5.51 -20.57 -12.07
C GLN A 352 -5.77 -19.19 -11.46
N TYR A 353 -6.93 -18.57 -11.70
CA TYR A 353 -7.21 -17.23 -11.18
C TYR A 353 -7.97 -17.24 -9.84
N ASP A 354 -7.20 -17.24 -8.74
CA ASP A 354 -7.72 -17.09 -7.36
C ASP A 354 -7.75 -15.60 -6.95
N VAL A 355 -8.76 -14.89 -7.46
CA VAL A 355 -8.93 -13.42 -7.37
C VAL A 355 -8.45 -12.80 -6.03
N PRO A 356 -7.46 -11.89 -6.02
CA PRO A 356 -6.73 -11.32 -7.16
C PRO A 356 -5.38 -11.99 -7.49
N LEU A 357 -5.07 -13.14 -6.89
CA LEU A 357 -3.81 -13.87 -7.06
C LEU A 357 -3.86 -14.86 -8.23
N TRP A 358 -2.67 -15.29 -8.64
CA TRP A 358 -2.48 -16.39 -9.58
C TRP A 358 -2.06 -17.64 -8.83
N ARG A 359 -2.80 -18.73 -8.96
CA ARG A 359 -2.50 -20.04 -8.39
C ARG A 359 -1.59 -20.81 -9.33
N MET A 360 -0.48 -21.32 -8.79
CA MET A 360 0.49 -22.12 -9.53
C MET A 360 0.17 -23.59 -9.41
#